data_AF-A0AAU2NKE6-F1
#
_entry.id   AF-A0AAU2NKE6-F1
#
_cell.length_a   1.000
_cell.length_b   1.000
_cell.length_c   1.000
_cell.angle_alpha   90.00
_cell.angle_beta   90.00
_cell.angle_gamma   90.00
#
_symmetry.space_group_name_H-M   'P 1'
#
loop_
_entity.id
_entity.type
_entity.pdbx_description
1 polymer ?
#
loop_
_entity_poly.entity_id
_entity_poly.type
_entity_poly.pdbx_seq_one_letter_code
_entity_poly.pdbx_strand_id
1 'polypeptide(L)' 'MTAPDPLPGTDAPEVLRPRVTCRRCHRPLHDPESRMLRLGPECRDPAERVARHEVEQDTLPGLDGS' A
#
# COMPACT_ATOMS: atom_id res chain seq x y z
N MET A 1 12.25 30.36 -6.28
CA MET A 1 12.78 29.17 -5.58
C MET A 1 12.66 28.01 -6.55
N THR A 2 13.77 27.53 -7.09
CA THR A 2 13.81 26.43 -8.07
C THR A 2 13.66 25.10 -7.35
N ALA A 3 12.78 24.21 -7.84
CA ALA A 3 12.66 22.86 -7.32
C ALA A 3 13.98 22.10 -7.54
N PRO A 4 14.47 21.33 -6.56
CA PRO A 4 15.72 20.57 -6.70
C PRO A 4 15.61 19.56 -7.86
N ASP A 5 16.74 19.35 -8.53
CA ASP A 5 16.88 18.36 -9.59
C ASP A 5 16.56 16.95 -9.05
N PRO A 6 15.70 16.16 -9.73
CA PRO A 6 15.34 14.82 -9.27
C PRO A 6 16.56 13.90 -9.28
N LEU A 7 16.63 12.99 -8.31
CA LEU A 7 17.72 12.02 -8.23
C LEU A 7 17.74 11.13 -9.50
N PRO A 8 18.92 10.78 -10.03
CA PRO A 8 19.02 9.88 -11.18
C PRO A 8 18.32 8.54 -10.87
N GLY A 9 17.37 8.15 -11.73
CA GLY A 9 16.52 6.97 -11.55
C GLY A 9 15.17 7.22 -10.86
N THR A 10 14.87 8.47 -10.46
CA THR A 10 13.56 8.87 -9.91
C THR A 10 12.66 9.63 -10.87
N ASP A 11 13.10 9.77 -12.13
CA ASP A 11 12.28 10.26 -13.24
C ASP A 11 11.25 9.18 -13.63
N ALA A 12 10.25 9.01 -12.76
CA ALA A 12 9.09 8.18 -13.05
C ALA A 12 8.06 9.07 -13.75
N PRO A 13 7.61 8.73 -14.97
CA PRO A 13 6.54 9.48 -15.60
C PRO A 13 5.32 9.46 -14.68
N GLU A 14 4.65 10.60 -14.52
CA GLU A 14 3.42 10.72 -13.75
C GLU A 14 2.31 9.90 -14.42
N VAL A 15 2.25 8.62 -14.12
CA VAL A 15 1.27 7.71 -14.71
C VAL A 15 -0.10 8.10 -14.17
N LEU A 16 -1.01 8.50 -15.07
CA LEU A 16 -2.42 8.70 -14.76
C LEU A 16 -2.94 7.44 -14.08
N ARG A 17 -3.15 7.52 -12.76
CA ARG A 17 -3.46 6.34 -11.96
C ARG A 17 -4.79 5.75 -12.45
N PRO A 18 -4.83 4.48 -12.88
CA PRO A 18 -6.03 3.88 -13.47
C PRO A 18 -7.23 4.02 -12.54
N ARG A 19 -8.41 4.36 -13.09
CA ARG A 19 -9.66 4.46 -12.31
C ARG A 19 -9.99 3.09 -11.74
N VAL A 20 -10.00 2.96 -10.41
CA VAL A 20 -10.33 1.72 -9.70
C VAL A 20 -11.75 1.82 -9.15
N THR A 21 -12.53 0.75 -9.28
CA THR A 21 -13.88 0.64 -8.71
C THR A 21 -13.94 -0.42 -7.62
N CYS A 22 -14.92 -0.30 -6.73
CA CYS A 22 -15.20 -1.29 -5.71
C CYS A 22 -15.71 -2.59 -6.33
N ARG A 23 -15.14 -3.73 -5.98
CA ARG A 23 -15.60 -5.05 -6.46
C ARG A 23 -16.99 -5.46 -5.98
N ARG A 24 -17.54 -4.79 -4.95
CA ARG A 24 -18.86 -5.07 -4.37
C ARG A 24 -19.94 -4.13 -4.87
N CYS A 25 -19.73 -2.82 -4.73
CA CYS A 25 -20.73 -1.81 -5.08
C CYS A 25 -20.45 -1.06 -6.39
N HIS A 26 -19.34 -1.37 -7.08
CA HIS A 26 -18.89 -0.75 -8.34
C HIS A 26 -18.68 0.77 -8.31
N ARG A 27 -18.76 1.41 -7.14
CA ARG A 27 -18.47 2.85 -6.99
C ARG A 27 -16.99 3.15 -7.22
N PRO A 28 -16.65 4.33 -7.76
CA PRO A 28 -15.27 4.76 -7.94
C PRO A 28 -14.56 4.91 -6.60
N LEU A 29 -13.31 4.42 -6.54
CA LEU A 29 -12.46 4.48 -5.36
C LEU A 29 -11.39 5.56 -5.53
N HIS A 30 -11.39 6.51 -4.62
CA HIS A 30 -10.46 7.65 -4.63
C HIS A 30 -9.31 7.45 -3.64
N ASP A 31 -9.62 6.89 -2.47
CA ASP A 31 -8.68 6.67 -1.39
C ASP A 31 -7.63 5.59 -1.74
N PRO A 32 -6.33 5.81 -1.49
CA PRO A 32 -5.26 4.89 -1.85
C PRO A 32 -5.44 3.48 -1.30
N GLU A 33 -5.89 3.34 -0.04
CA GLU A 33 -6.08 2.03 0.59
C GLU A 33 -7.26 1.28 -0.05
N SER A 34 -8.34 2.01 -0.35
CA SER A 34 -9.48 1.47 -1.07
C SER A 34 -9.09 0.99 -2.48
N ARG A 35 -8.25 1.76 -3.18
CA ARG A 35 -7.74 1.40 -4.52
C ARG A 35 -6.85 0.15 -4.47
N MET A 36 -5.98 0.03 -3.48
CA MET A 36 -5.15 -1.15 -3.26
C MET A 36 -6.00 -2.41 -3.02
N LEU A 37 -7.02 -2.30 -2.17
CA LEU A 37 -7.87 -3.44 -1.80
C LEU A 37 -9.03 -3.69 -2.78
N ARG A 38 -9.23 -2.81 -3.78
CA ARG A 38 -10.39 -2.81 -4.69
C ARG A 38 -11.74 -2.93 -3.96
N LEU A 39 -11.79 -2.39 -2.75
CA LEU A 39 -12.94 -2.43 -1.85
C LEU A 39 -13.06 -1.08 -1.16
N GLY A 40 -14.22 -0.44 -1.32
CA GLY A 40 -14.55 0.82 -0.63
C GLY A 40 -14.67 0.61 0.88
N PRO A 41 -14.53 1.67 1.68
CA PRO A 41 -14.54 1.58 3.14
C PRO A 41 -15.86 1.03 3.70
N GLU A 42 -16.96 1.35 3.02
CA GLU A 42 -18.31 0.85 3.32
C GLU A 42 -18.52 -0.63 2.97
N CYS A 43 -17.72 -1.19 2.05
CA CYS A 43 -17.82 -2.58 1.60
C CYS A 43 -16.76 -3.49 2.22
N ARG A 44 -15.76 -2.89 2.87
CA ARG A 44 -14.67 -3.60 3.52
C ARG A 44 -15.15 -4.12 4.86
N ASP A 45 -14.94 -5.41 5.08
CA ASP A 45 -15.18 -6.00 6.39
C ASP A 45 -14.02 -5.62 7.33
N PRO A 46 -14.27 -4.97 8.49
CA PRO A 46 -13.22 -4.61 9.43
C PRO A 46 -12.53 -5.84 10.05
N ALA A 47 -13.11 -7.04 9.95
CA ALA A 47 -12.50 -8.27 10.47
C ALA A 47 -11.35 -8.82 9.61
N GLU A 48 -11.24 -8.44 8.32
CA GLU A 48 -10.12 -8.86 7.46
C GLU A 48 -8.82 -8.09 7.72
N ARG A 49 -8.82 -7.14 8.67
CA ARG A 49 -7.82 -6.07 8.66
C ARG A 49 -6.40 -6.54 8.99
N VAL A 50 -6.18 -7.65 9.71
CA VAL A 50 -4.83 -8.24 9.83
C VAL A 50 -4.93 -9.71 10.23
N ALA A 51 -4.72 -10.63 9.28
CA ALA A 51 -4.31 -11.98 9.66
C ALA A 51 -2.88 -11.88 10.21
N ARG A 52 -2.74 -11.88 11.54
CA ARG A 52 -1.42 -11.88 12.17
C ARG A 52 -0.83 -13.27 11.97
N HIS A 53 0.10 -13.41 11.05
CA HIS A 53 0.85 -14.64 10.88
C HIS A 53 1.98 -14.68 11.90
N GLU A 54 1.84 -15.55 12.90
CA GLU A 54 2.96 -15.92 13.76
C GLU A 54 3.89 -16.82 12.94
N VAL A 55 4.98 -16.24 12.46
CA VAL A 55 6.05 -16.96 11.76
C VAL A 55 7.27 -17.00 12.66
N GLU A 56 7.95 -18.14 12.70
CA GLU A 56 9.23 -18.28 13.37
C GLU A 56 10.25 -17.43 12.61
N GLN A 57 10.67 -16.31 13.21
CA GLN A 57 11.72 -15.46 12.67
C GLN A 57 13.05 -15.92 13.23
N ASP A 58 13.95 -16.34 12.35
CA ASP A 58 15.31 -16.66 12.71
C ASP A 58 16.02 -15.40 13.24
N THR A 59 16.91 -15.57 14.20
CA THR A 59 17.62 -14.43 14.81
C THR A 59 18.74 -14.03 13.87
N LEU A 60 18.78 -12.74 13.49
CA LEU A 60 19.88 -12.25 12.66
C LEU A 60 21.21 -12.40 13.43
N PRO A 61 22.29 -12.87 12.77
CA PRO A 61 23.59 -13.02 13.41
C PRO A 61 24.12 -11.66 13.89
N GLY A 62 24.60 -11.59 15.14
CA GLY A 62 25.11 -10.37 15.77
C GLY A 62 24.11 -9.62 16.67
N LEU A 63 22.94 -10.19 16.92
CA LEU A 63 21.96 -9.67 17.89
C LEU A 63 22.09 -10.30 19.29
N ASP A 64 23.01 -11.25 19.46
CA ASP A 64 23.32 -11.94 20.71
C ASP A 64 24.32 -11.15 21.56
N GLY A 65 23.82 -10.15 22.30
CA GLY A 65 24.46 -9.67 23.53
C GLY A 65 25.46 -8.53 23.39
N SER A 66 25.05 -7.35 23.86
CA SER A 66 25.94 -6.32 24.41
C SER A 66 25.66 -6.17 25.90
#